data_AF-A0A0K9PGV3-F1
#
_entry.id   AF-A0A0K9PGV3-F1
#
_cell.length_a   1.000
_cell.length_b   1.000
_cell.length_c   1.000
_cell.angle_alpha   90.00
_cell.angle_beta   90.00
_cell.angle_gamma   90.00
#
_symmetry.space_group_name_H-M   'P 1'
#
loop_
_entity.id
_entity.type
_entity.pdbx_description
1 polymer ?
#
loop_
_entity_poly.entity_id
_entity_poly.type
_entity_poly.pdbx_seq_one_letter_code
_entity_poly.pdbx_strand_id
1 'polypeptide(L)' 'MVRYAFLTDGIVCIDCKGLEKSDYRKIGYKLRNLVPCDLVTFEKEQVVVWKGKRKHDSNDELDENNNSSVEVE' A
#
# COMPACT_ATOMS: atom_id res chain seq x y z
N MET A 1 0.19 15.08 -8.66
CA MET A 1 1.34 14.29 -8.16
C MET A 1 0.99 12.81 -8.08
N VAL A 2 0.73 12.21 -6.90
CA VAL A 2 0.82 10.74 -6.66
C VAL A 2 0.19 9.84 -7.73
N ARG A 3 -1.07 10.07 -8.12
CA ARG A 3 -1.75 9.27 -9.17
C ARG A 3 -1.01 9.25 -10.53
N TYR A 4 -0.31 10.34 -10.89
CA TYR A 4 0.47 10.42 -12.13
C TYR A 4 1.81 9.70 -12.03
N ALA A 5 2.46 9.71 -10.87
CA ALA A 5 3.67 8.90 -10.65
C ALA A 5 3.36 7.41 -10.85
N PHE A 6 2.23 6.93 -10.31
CA PHE A 6 1.70 5.60 -10.59
C PHE A 6 1.22 5.37 -12.05
N LEU A 7 1.30 6.35 -12.95
CA LEU A 7 0.97 6.17 -14.37
C LEU A 7 2.23 6.01 -15.24
N THR A 8 3.31 6.73 -14.93
CA THR A 8 4.63 6.54 -15.55
C THR A 8 5.39 5.37 -14.94
N ASP A 9 5.36 5.25 -13.61
CA ASP A 9 6.22 4.36 -12.84
C ASP A 9 5.38 3.29 -12.12
N GLY A 10 5.86 2.05 -12.14
CA GLY A 10 5.21 0.95 -11.43
C GLY A 10 5.38 1.05 -9.91
N ILE A 11 6.55 1.50 -9.46
CA ILE A 11 6.92 1.62 -8.05
C ILE A 11 7.01 3.11 -7.70
N VAL A 12 6.37 3.50 -6.61
CA VAL A 12 6.47 4.84 -6.03
C VAL A 12 7.02 4.71 -4.61
N CYS A 13 7.97 5.58 -4.26
CA CYS A 13 8.43 5.75 -2.88
C CYS A 13 7.88 7.07 -2.34
N ILE A 14 7.46 7.09 -1.08
CA ILE A 14 6.88 8.25 -0.42
C ILE A 14 7.61 8.50 0.91
N ASP A 15 8.41 9.55 0.95
CA ASP A 15 8.97 10.08 2.21
C ASP A 15 7.84 10.52 3.15
N CYS A 16 7.79 9.86 4.30
CA CYS A 16 6.82 10.07 5.37
C CYS A 16 7.54 10.47 6.68
N LYS A 17 8.65 11.21 6.56
CA LYS A 17 9.49 11.66 7.69
C LYS A 17 8.68 12.46 8.71
N GLY A 18 8.90 12.18 9.99
CA GLY A 18 8.20 12.83 11.11
C GLY A 18 6.76 12.36 11.34
N LEU A 19 6.31 11.29 10.68
CA LEU A 19 5.01 10.67 10.93
C LEU A 19 5.14 9.42 11.82
N GLU A 20 4.11 9.13 12.60
CA GLU A 20 4.08 7.93 13.43
C GLU A 20 3.84 6.66 12.62
N LYS A 21 4.24 5.51 13.18
CA LYS A 21 3.95 4.18 12.60
C LYS A 21 2.46 3.93 12.38
N SER A 22 1.59 4.61 13.15
CA SER A 22 0.13 4.55 12.96
C SER A 22 -0.32 5.23 11.66
N ASP A 23 0.34 6.31 11.25
CA ASP A 23 0.01 7.08 10.05
C ASP A 23 0.49 6.43 8.77
N TYR A 24 1.61 5.69 8.78
CA TYR A 24 2.02 4.88 7.63
C TYR A 24 0.92 3.90 7.20
N ARG A 25 0.24 3.26 8.16
CA ARG A 25 -0.91 2.35 7.88
C ARG A 25 -2.12 3.12 7.31
N LYS A 26 -2.39 4.33 7.81
CA LYS A 26 -3.45 5.21 7.27
C LYS A 26 -3.13 5.64 5.83
N ILE A 27 -1.89 6.03 5.56
CA ILE A 27 -1.40 6.41 4.23
C ILE A 27 -1.54 5.24 3.25
N GLY A 28 -1.17 4.02 3.66
CA GLY A 28 -1.35 2.80 2.87
C GLY A 28 -2.80 2.54 2.43
N TYR A 29 -3.75 2.48 3.36
CA TYR A 29 -5.18 2.26 3.02
C TYR A 29 -5.80 3.50 2.34
N LYS A 30 -5.25 4.70 2.51
CA LYS A 30 -5.63 5.88 1.71
C LYS A 30 -5.13 5.77 0.27
N LEU A 31 -3.95 5.18 0.06
CA LEU A 31 -3.38 4.95 -1.26
C LEU A 31 -4.16 3.90 -2.05
N ARG A 32 -4.50 2.75 -1.47
CA ARG A 32 -5.27 1.71 -2.19
C ARG A 32 -6.60 2.24 -2.73
N ASN A 33 -7.27 3.09 -1.95
CA ASN A 33 -8.52 3.76 -2.33
C ASN A 33 -8.33 4.81 -3.45
N LEU A 34 -7.11 5.29 -3.68
CA LEU A 34 -6.76 6.23 -4.75
C LEU A 34 -6.20 5.54 -6.00
N VAL A 35 -5.46 4.43 -5.82
CA VAL A 35 -4.82 3.60 -6.86
C VAL A 35 -4.79 2.17 -6.33
N PRO A 36 -5.27 1.14 -7.05
CA PRO A 36 -5.02 -0.24 -6.67
C PRO A 36 -3.50 -0.51 -6.77
N CYS A 37 -2.84 -0.56 -5.62
CA CYS A 37 -1.41 -0.79 -5.47
C CYS A 37 -1.12 -1.54 -4.17
N ASP A 38 -0.20 -2.48 -4.24
CA ASP A 38 0.27 -3.28 -3.12
C ASP A 38 1.35 -2.51 -2.34
N LEU A 39 1.35 -2.71 -1.02
CA LEU A 39 2.26 -2.01 -0.12
C LEU A 39 3.45 -2.92 0.18
N VAL A 40 4.62 -2.54 -0.35
CA VAL A 40 5.81 -3.41 -0.41
C VAL A 40 6.58 -3.40 0.90
N THR A 41 6.87 -2.21 1.45
CA THR A 41 7.60 -2.08 2.71
C THR A 41 7.42 -0.70 3.37
N PHE A 42 7.71 -0.66 4.67
CA PHE A 42 7.80 0.53 5.51
C PHE A 42 9.20 0.57 6.16
N GLU A 43 10.14 1.34 5.62
CA GLU A 43 11.51 1.40 6.15
C GLU A 43 12.03 2.85 6.18
N LYS A 44 12.80 3.23 7.21
CA LYS A 44 13.46 4.57 7.31
C LYS A 44 12.51 5.75 7.05
N GLU A 45 11.30 5.68 7.59
CA GLU A 45 10.23 6.67 7.41
C GLU A 45 9.75 6.82 5.94
N GLN A 46 9.99 5.83 5.08
CA GLN A 46 9.55 5.79 3.69
C GLN A 46 8.54 4.66 3.47
N VAL A 47 7.50 4.95 2.68
CA VAL A 47 6.49 3.98 2.24
C VAL A 47 6.79 3.61 0.79
N VAL A 48 7.08 2.33 0.52
CA VAL A 48 7.27 1.82 -0.83
C VAL A 48 6.01 1.09 -1.27
N VAL A 49 5.48 1.48 -2.43
CA VAL A 49 4.19 1.03 -2.96
C VAL A 49 4.34 0.65 -4.43
N TRP A 50 3.89 -0.54 -4.78
CA TRP A 50 3.98 -1.09 -6.13
C TRP A 50 2.58 -1.24 -6.70
N LYS A 51 2.30 -0.51 -7.77
CA LYS A 51 1.16 -0.79 -8.63
C LYS A 51 1.49 -2.03 -9.47
N GLY A 52 1.04 -3.20 -9.01
CA GLY A 52 1.08 -4.42 -9.80
C GLY A 52 0.45 -4.21 -11.19
N LYS A 53 0.88 -4.97 -12.19
CA LYS A 53 0.23 -4.95 -13.51
C LYS A 53 -1.23 -5.35 -13.31
N ARG A 54 -2.18 -4.45 -13.61
CA ARG A 54 -3.59 -4.81 -13.76
C ARG A 54 -3.69 -5.93 -14.79
N LYS A 55 -3.91 -7.16 -14.33
CA LYS A 55 -4.59 -8.17 -15.14
C LYS A 55 -6.03 -7.68 -15.25
N HIS A 56 -6.52 -7.46 -16.47
CA HIS A 56 -7.83 -6.85 -16.68
C HIS A 56 -8.88 -7.97 -16.83
N ASP A 57 -8.91 -8.85 -15.83
CA ASP A 57 -9.75 -10.04 -15.77
C ASP A 57 -10.56 -9.99 -14.48
N SER A 58 -11.87 -10.11 -14.67
CA SER A 58 -12.98 -9.73 -13.78
C SER A 58 -12.95 -10.21 -12.32
N ASN A 59 -13.77 -9.52 -11.53
CA ASN A 59 -14.20 -9.78 -10.13
C ASN A 59 -13.34 -9.09 -9.05
N ASP A 60 -13.91 -8.01 -8.52
CA ASP A 60 -13.50 -7.33 -7.30
C ASP A 60 -14.24 -8.00 -6.13
N GLU A 61 -13.58 -8.94 -5.43
CA GLU A 61 -14.10 -9.54 -4.20
C GLU A 61 -13.16 -9.18 -3.04
N LEU A 62 -13.68 -8.39 -2.10
CA LEU A 62 -12.95 -7.83 -0.97
C LEU A 62 -12.97 -8.81 0.20
N ASP A 63 -11.91 -9.62 0.37
CA ASP A 63 -11.76 -10.41 1.58
C ASP A 63 -11.30 -9.51 2.76
N GLU A 64 -12.27 -9.06 3.55
CA GLU A 64 -12.05 -8.45 4.86
C GLU A 64 -12.09 -9.50 5.97
N ASN A 65 -11.10 -10.41 6.04
CA ASN A 65 -10.98 -11.36 7.15
C ASN A 65 -9.68 -11.24 7.99
N ASN A 66 -9.86 -10.55 9.11
CA ASN A 66 -9.44 -10.97 10.46
C ASN A 66 -7.98 -11.37 10.73
N ASN A 67 -7.30 -10.42 11.37
CA ASN A 67 -6.53 -10.61 12.61
C ASN A 67 -6.71 -11.97 13.34
N SER A 68 -5.62 -12.73 13.43
CA SER A 68 -5.23 -13.55 14.59
C SER A 68 -3.69 -13.53 14.62
N SER A 69 -3.08 -12.80 15.55
CA SER A 69 -2.54 -13.29 16.83
C SER A 69 -1.35 -14.25 16.70
N VAL A 70 -0.32 -13.98 17.49
CA VAL A 70 0.83 -14.87 17.70
C VAL A 70 0.40 -15.99 18.64
N GLU A 71 0.69 -17.24 18.26
CA GLU A 71 0.88 -18.35 19.20
C GLU A 71 2.28 -18.93 18.99
N VAL A 72 2.84 -19.52 20.04
CA VAL A 72 4.22 -20.03 20.10
C VAL A 72 4.23 -21.45 20.64
N GLU A 73 5.12 -22.28 20.08
CA GLU A 73 5.63 -23.54 20.66
C GLU A 73 7.17 -23.44 20.75
#